data_AF-A0A922EX71-F1
#
_entry.id   AF-A0A922EX71-F1
#
_cell.length_a   1.000
_cell.length_b   1.000
_cell.length_c   1.000
_cell.angle_alpha   90.00
_cell.angle_beta   90.00
_cell.angle_gamma   90.00
#
_symmetry.space_group_name_H-M   'P 1'
#
loop_
_entity.id
_entity.type
_entity.pdbx_description
1 polymer ?
#
loop_
_entity_poly.entity_id
_entity_poly.type
_entity_poly.pdbx_seq_one_letter_code
_entity_poly.pdbx_strand_id
1 'polypeptide(L)'
;MAIFTSSISFECRHEEELGEDFEVQLRGEVSPNTKMRELDMFRNKDIYSRSQSQKSSGSYCCILLVTMAVGELYSDQQPLLSNGGHDNEYKIKETRIFLSLAKWVLKFTMWVVFVAWVALFFLVPTDFGTGLYDVWVNATSGTLFGETGSVLLLYSGPIVIIAFLAVPYLLVSGEEQQKEQLQEKRPPRFRLWTFPVLVDGPFGVVSAAELIGIVLFVMFVLWAVYAYTVVNFEILPSYGDLTLQEKRLFMLQMSAYTFGLIALSCLAFLFLPIARGSILLRLVDIPFEHATRYHVWLGNLTMFLLTLHGLFYMILWAIRGIILSEIIEWKSDGGANLAGVICYVFGLLIWVTTLPPVRKRYFELFFYTHQLYVLFVIFLALHIGDTNFSKVFGGIFLFMLDRFLRFCQSRMTVNIVSMKSLPCGTVKLVLSKPGNLRYNALSFIFLRVREISWLQWHPFSVSSSPLDGKYHLSVLVKAFGDWTSMLSRKVSNITEDSQIELPLLPPVRLWLL
;
A
#
# COMPACT_ATOMS: atom_id res chain seq x y z
N MET A 1 2.31 18.85 24.78
CA MET A 1 3.62 19.26 25.37
C MET A 1 4.53 18.06 25.68
N ALA A 2 3.98 16.84 25.87
CA ALA A 2 4.73 15.60 26.10
C ALA A 2 5.41 15.00 24.84
N ILE A 3 4.84 15.22 23.64
CA ILE A 3 5.39 14.72 22.36
C ILE A 3 6.75 15.34 22.02
N PHE A 4 6.97 16.59 22.41
CA PHE A 4 8.22 17.32 22.12
C PHE A 4 9.32 17.05 23.16
N THR A 5 8.97 16.58 24.35
CA THR A 5 9.90 16.40 25.47
C THR A 5 10.44 14.98 25.59
N SER A 6 9.67 13.95 25.21
CA SER A 6 10.14 12.55 25.30
C SER A 6 11.22 12.19 24.28
N SER A 7 11.27 12.87 23.13
CA SER A 7 12.29 12.65 22.09
C SER A 7 13.50 13.56 22.21
N ILE A 8 13.49 14.52 23.16
CA ILE A 8 14.55 15.52 23.37
C ILE A 8 14.99 15.47 24.85
N SER A 9 15.30 14.27 25.35
CA SER A 9 16.15 14.17 26.54
C SER A 9 17.60 14.21 26.07
N PHE A 10 18.16 15.42 25.94
CA PHE A 10 19.61 15.60 25.92
C PHE A 10 20.04 16.11 27.29
N GLU A 11 20.92 15.32 27.90
CA GLU A 11 21.62 15.57 29.14
C GLU A 11 22.36 16.91 29.05
N CYS A 12 21.81 17.93 29.68
CA CYS A 12 22.56 19.12 30.05
C CYS A 12 23.39 18.75 31.29
N ARG A 13 24.56 18.14 31.09
CA ARG A 13 25.53 17.95 32.17
C ARG A 13 26.80 18.72 31.82
N HIS A 14 27.01 19.79 32.58
CA HIS A 14 28.28 20.48 32.73
C HIS A 14 29.42 19.47 32.82
N GLU A 15 30.38 19.55 31.90
CA GLU A 15 31.72 18.97 32.10
C GLU A 15 32.47 19.87 33.09
N GLU A 16 32.37 19.54 34.37
CA GLU A 16 33.34 19.91 35.38
C GLU A 16 33.98 18.60 35.90
N GLU A 17 35.31 18.55 35.75
CA GLU A 17 36.27 17.66 36.41
C GLU A 17 36.26 16.15 36.12
N LEU A 18 37.29 15.73 35.38
CA LEU A 18 37.80 14.36 35.35
C LEU A 18 39.18 14.40 36.04
N GLY A 19 39.28 13.80 37.22
CA GLY A 19 40.53 13.62 37.96
C GLY A 19 40.37 12.52 39.00
N GLU A 20 40.89 11.34 38.65
CA GLU A 20 41.34 10.25 39.53
C GLU A 20 40.47 9.83 40.72
N ASP A 21 39.90 8.61 40.68
CA ASP A 21 40.30 7.53 41.60
C ASP A 21 39.36 6.31 41.56
N PHE A 22 39.92 5.17 41.99
CA PHE A 22 39.30 3.90 42.38
C PHE A 22 39.07 2.81 41.32
N GLU A 23 40.18 2.18 40.95
CA GLU A 23 40.27 0.71 40.88
C GLU A 23 40.32 0.12 42.32
N VAL A 24 39.85 -1.13 42.49
CA VAL A 24 39.86 -1.98 43.71
C VAL A 24 38.65 -1.82 44.64
N GLN A 25 37.69 -2.76 44.60
CA GLN A 25 37.70 -3.93 45.48
C GLN A 25 36.52 -4.92 45.24
N LEU A 26 36.90 -6.18 45.03
CA LEU A 26 36.31 -7.43 45.58
C LEU A 26 35.88 -8.48 44.54
N ARG A 27 36.82 -9.40 44.36
CA ARG A 27 36.70 -10.75 43.82
C ARG A 27 36.54 -11.71 44.99
N GLY A 28 35.57 -12.64 44.91
CA GLY A 28 35.58 -13.88 45.68
C GLY A 28 34.22 -14.29 46.23
N GLU A 29 33.54 -15.24 45.58
CA GLU A 29 33.58 -16.64 46.02
C GLU A 29 32.96 -17.58 44.96
N VAL A 30 33.61 -18.72 44.77
CA VAL A 30 33.26 -19.81 43.86
C VAL A 30 32.88 -21.02 44.71
N SER A 31 31.76 -21.69 44.43
CA SER A 31 31.73 -23.16 44.38
C SER A 31 30.47 -23.76 43.73
N PRO A 32 30.57 -25.00 43.21
CA PRO A 32 29.75 -25.51 42.11
C PRO A 32 28.86 -26.70 42.51
N ASN A 33 27.76 -26.88 41.80
CA ASN A 33 27.21 -28.21 41.46
C ASN A 33 25.93 -28.04 40.64
N THR A 34 25.91 -28.56 39.42
CA THR A 34 25.18 -29.79 39.08
C THR A 34 25.32 -30.06 37.58
N LYS A 35 25.85 -31.24 37.26
CA LYS A 35 26.12 -31.80 35.93
C LYS A 35 24.85 -32.47 35.36
N MET A 36 24.72 -32.40 34.04
CA MET A 36 24.18 -33.42 33.11
C MET A 36 22.83 -34.10 33.41
N ARG A 37 21.89 -33.98 32.46
CA ARG A 37 21.21 -35.15 31.87
C ARG A 37 20.57 -34.82 30.50
N GLU A 38 20.88 -35.71 29.56
CA GLU A 38 20.08 -36.18 28.42
C GLU A 38 20.04 -35.37 27.11
N LEU A 39 21.04 -35.68 26.26
CA LEU A 39 20.87 -35.93 24.84
C LEU A 39 20.89 -37.45 24.62
N ASP A 40 19.97 -37.94 23.78
CA ASP A 40 20.04 -39.14 22.91
C ASP A 40 18.80 -40.05 23.01
N MET A 41 17.92 -39.95 22.01
CA MET A 41 17.19 -41.13 21.54
C MET A 41 16.90 -41.08 20.03
N PHE A 42 17.82 -41.71 19.30
CA PHE A 42 17.63 -42.58 18.14
C PHE A 42 17.19 -42.07 16.75
N ARG A 43 18.19 -42.20 15.88
CA ARG A 43 18.23 -42.39 14.43
C ARG A 43 17.87 -43.85 14.04
N ASN A 44 16.99 -44.06 13.05
CA ASN A 44 17.06 -45.10 11.98
C ASN A 44 15.86 -44.92 11.02
N LYS A 45 16.06 -44.55 9.74
CA LYS A 45 16.36 -45.36 8.52
C LYS A 45 15.23 -46.24 7.99
N ASP A 46 14.74 -45.80 6.82
CA ASP A 46 14.40 -46.51 5.57
C ASP A 46 13.26 -47.55 5.49
N ILE A 47 12.63 -47.52 4.29
CA ILE A 47 11.77 -48.51 3.61
C ILE A 47 10.24 -48.31 3.74
N TYR A 48 9.64 -47.64 2.75
CA TYR A 48 8.70 -48.28 1.80
C TYR A 48 8.37 -47.36 0.62
N SER A 49 8.52 -47.90 -0.59
CA SER A 49 8.17 -47.26 -1.86
C SER A 49 6.70 -47.46 -2.22
N ARG A 50 6.12 -46.45 -2.89
CA ARG A 50 5.14 -46.55 -4.00
C ARG A 50 3.67 -46.86 -3.66
N SER A 51 2.83 -45.80 -3.60
CA SER A 51 1.57 -45.77 -4.34
C SER A 51 1.07 -44.32 -4.55
N GLN A 52 0.69 -44.02 -5.78
CA GLN A 52 0.05 -42.78 -6.24
C GLN A 52 -1.30 -42.52 -5.56
N SER A 53 -1.71 -41.26 -5.70
CA SER A 53 -3.09 -40.79 -5.91
C SER A 53 -3.83 -40.22 -4.70
N GLN A 54 -4.35 -39.02 -4.97
CA GLN A 54 -5.52 -38.38 -4.36
C GLN A 54 -5.37 -37.64 -3.01
N LYS A 55 -5.83 -36.38 -3.12
CA LYS A 55 -6.43 -35.52 -2.09
C LYS A 55 -5.48 -34.93 -1.03
N SER A 56 -5.33 -33.61 -1.11
CA SER A 56 -5.92 -32.69 -0.11
C SER A 56 -5.10 -31.38 -0.09
N SER A 57 -5.51 -30.41 -0.91
CA SER A 57 -5.10 -29.00 -0.75
C SER A 57 -6.20 -28.30 0.02
N GLY A 58 -6.23 -28.49 1.34
CA GLY A 58 -7.14 -27.80 2.24
C GLY A 58 -6.39 -27.30 3.45
N SER A 59 -5.77 -26.11 3.35
CA SER A 59 -5.38 -25.32 4.54
C SER A 59 -4.89 -23.90 4.19
N TYR A 60 -5.61 -23.14 3.36
CA TYR A 60 -5.27 -21.71 3.16
C TYR A 60 -6.51 -20.89 2.79
N CYS A 61 -7.48 -20.71 3.70
CA CYS A 61 -8.65 -19.90 3.37
C CYS A 61 -9.42 -19.40 4.58
N CYS A 62 -9.00 -18.28 5.17
CA CYS A 62 -9.90 -17.44 5.98
C CYS A 62 -9.95 -16.01 5.42
N ILE A 63 -8.88 -15.51 4.79
CA ILE A 63 -8.85 -14.19 4.13
C ILE A 63 -9.25 -14.29 2.64
N LEU A 64 -8.94 -15.40 1.95
CA LEU A 64 -9.50 -15.69 0.63
C LEU A 64 -11.02 -15.85 0.70
N LEU A 65 -11.58 -16.31 1.83
CA LEU A 65 -13.02 -16.48 2.01
C LEU A 65 -13.79 -15.16 1.88
N VAL A 66 -13.24 -13.99 2.24
CA VAL A 66 -14.00 -12.73 2.11
C VAL A 66 -14.06 -12.25 0.66
N THR A 67 -13.01 -12.48 -0.13
CA THR A 67 -13.00 -12.17 -1.58
C THR A 67 -13.65 -13.26 -2.42
N MET A 68 -13.62 -14.51 -1.97
CA MET A 68 -14.32 -15.64 -2.59
C MET A 68 -15.79 -15.71 -2.20
N ALA A 69 -16.19 -15.32 -0.98
CA ALA A 69 -17.60 -15.25 -0.58
C ALA A 69 -18.34 -14.15 -1.36
N VAL A 70 -17.67 -13.04 -1.70
CA VAL A 70 -18.19 -12.07 -2.67
C VAL A 70 -18.42 -12.73 -4.04
N GLY A 71 -17.64 -13.76 -4.41
CA GLY A 71 -17.82 -14.53 -5.65
C GLY A 71 -18.82 -15.70 -5.55
N GLU A 72 -18.99 -16.32 -4.39
CA GLU A 72 -19.87 -17.48 -4.16
C GLU A 72 -21.32 -17.08 -3.89
N LEU A 73 -21.60 -15.90 -3.30
CA LEU A 73 -22.99 -15.39 -3.18
C LEU A 73 -23.63 -15.04 -4.53
N TYR A 74 -22.86 -15.00 -5.62
CA TYR A 74 -23.36 -14.78 -6.99
C TYR A 74 -23.91 -16.06 -7.66
N SER A 75 -24.02 -17.18 -6.92
CA SER A 75 -24.33 -18.51 -7.47
C SER A 75 -25.81 -18.82 -7.69
N ASP A 76 -26.76 -18.12 -7.09
CA ASP A 76 -28.19 -18.49 -7.23
C ASP A 76 -28.93 -17.59 -8.23
N GLN A 77 -28.91 -18.00 -9.50
CA GLN A 77 -29.91 -17.59 -10.49
C GLN A 77 -31.06 -18.59 -10.49
N GLN A 78 -32.16 -18.28 -9.79
CA GLN A 78 -33.46 -18.88 -10.07
C GLN A 78 -34.12 -18.16 -11.27
N PRO A 79 -34.80 -18.88 -12.18
CA PRO A 79 -35.55 -18.27 -13.28
C PRO A 79 -36.81 -17.57 -12.75
N LEU A 80 -36.93 -16.27 -13.00
CA LEU A 80 -38.10 -15.46 -12.63
C LEU A 80 -39.21 -15.59 -13.68
N LEU A 81 -40.10 -16.56 -13.47
CA LEU A 81 -41.51 -16.45 -13.85
C LEU A 81 -42.36 -17.07 -12.72
N SER A 82 -42.82 -16.24 -11.79
CA SER A 82 -43.89 -16.58 -10.86
C SER A 82 -44.81 -15.36 -10.70
N ASN A 83 -46.04 -15.51 -11.19
CA ASN A 83 -47.12 -14.55 -11.02
C ASN A 83 -47.62 -14.62 -9.58
N GLY A 84 -47.40 -13.55 -8.81
CA GLY A 84 -47.97 -13.34 -7.48
C GLY A 84 -47.97 -11.84 -7.17
N GLY A 85 -49.01 -11.15 -7.67
CA GLY A 85 -49.16 -9.69 -7.59
C GLY A 85 -49.61 -9.19 -6.22
N HIS A 86 -49.22 -7.94 -5.94
CA HIS A 86 -49.46 -7.11 -4.76
C HIS A 86 -48.63 -7.36 -3.48
N ASP A 87 -48.64 -8.55 -2.86
CA ASP A 87 -47.92 -8.73 -1.57
C ASP A 87 -46.39 -8.79 -1.72
N ASN A 88 -45.92 -9.36 -2.84
CA ASN A 88 -44.49 -9.35 -3.18
C ASN A 88 -43.99 -7.94 -3.52
N GLU A 89 -44.82 -7.09 -4.10
CA GLU A 89 -44.40 -5.75 -4.53
C GLU A 89 -44.15 -4.82 -3.33
N TYR A 90 -45.01 -4.91 -2.30
CA TYR A 90 -44.82 -4.15 -1.06
C TYR A 90 -43.55 -4.60 -0.31
N LYS A 91 -43.35 -5.92 -0.17
CA LYS A 91 -42.17 -6.51 0.50
C LYS A 91 -40.88 -6.21 -0.25
N ILE A 92 -40.91 -6.22 -1.59
CA ILE A 92 -39.78 -5.82 -2.45
C ILE A 92 -39.47 -4.32 -2.27
N LYS A 93 -40.50 -3.46 -2.16
CA LYS A 93 -40.32 -2.02 -1.97
C LYS A 93 -39.75 -1.67 -0.59
N GLU A 94 -40.24 -2.31 0.47
CA GLU A 94 -39.74 -2.16 1.84
C GLU A 94 -38.27 -2.61 1.96
N THR A 95 -37.95 -3.79 1.40
CA THR A 95 -36.57 -4.30 1.35
C THR A 95 -35.66 -3.33 0.57
N ARG A 96 -36.12 -2.78 -0.55
CA ARG A 96 -35.37 -1.77 -1.34
C ARG A 96 -35.10 -0.50 -0.55
N ILE A 97 -36.07 0.00 0.20
CA ILE A 97 -35.91 1.19 1.06
C ILE A 97 -34.87 0.90 2.15
N PHE A 98 -34.93 -0.28 2.78
CA PHE A 98 -33.97 -0.69 3.80
C PHE A 98 -32.53 -0.83 3.25
N LEU A 99 -32.35 -1.48 2.09
CA LEU A 99 -31.03 -1.56 1.44
C LEU A 99 -30.49 -0.18 1.05
N SER A 100 -31.36 0.70 0.51
CA SER A 100 -30.99 2.06 0.14
C SER A 100 -30.56 2.88 1.37
N LEU A 101 -31.31 2.77 2.47
CA LEU A 101 -30.97 3.39 3.75
C LEU A 101 -29.65 2.85 4.30
N ALA A 102 -29.48 1.52 4.35
CA ALA A 102 -28.25 0.88 4.84
C ALA A 102 -27.02 1.33 4.05
N LYS A 103 -27.13 1.40 2.71
CA LYS A 103 -26.08 1.90 1.82
C LYS A 103 -25.75 3.36 2.10
N TRP A 104 -26.77 4.20 2.30
CA TRP A 104 -26.58 5.61 2.63
C TRP A 104 -25.91 5.79 3.99
N VAL A 105 -26.34 5.03 5.01
CA VAL A 105 -25.76 5.04 6.36
C VAL A 105 -24.30 4.60 6.34
N LEU A 106 -23.96 3.50 5.65
CA LEU A 106 -22.59 3.03 5.49
C LEU A 106 -21.70 4.09 4.82
N LYS A 107 -22.19 4.67 3.72
CA LYS A 107 -21.47 5.72 2.99
C LYS A 107 -21.25 6.96 3.86
N PHE A 108 -22.29 7.43 4.53
CA PHE A 108 -22.22 8.59 5.43
C PHE A 108 -21.22 8.34 6.56
N THR A 109 -21.30 7.18 7.21
CA THR A 109 -20.38 6.78 8.29
C THR A 109 -18.93 6.77 7.82
N MET A 110 -18.63 6.17 6.66
CA MET A 110 -17.27 6.16 6.10
C MET A 110 -16.76 7.57 5.80
N TRP A 111 -17.61 8.47 5.27
CA TRP A 111 -17.24 9.86 5.03
C TRP A 111 -16.96 10.62 6.33
N VAL A 112 -17.78 10.45 7.37
CA VAL A 112 -17.55 11.06 8.68
C VAL A 112 -16.21 10.61 9.27
N VAL A 113 -15.93 9.30 9.25
CA VAL A 113 -14.66 8.74 9.74
C VAL A 113 -13.48 9.29 8.93
N PHE A 114 -13.59 9.35 7.60
CA PHE A 114 -12.52 9.87 6.75
C PHE A 114 -12.24 11.36 6.98
N VAL A 115 -13.28 12.19 7.06
CA VAL A 115 -13.14 13.63 7.30
C VAL A 115 -12.56 13.89 8.69
N ALA A 116 -13.02 13.17 9.72
CA ALA A 116 -12.46 13.27 11.06
C ALA A 116 -10.98 12.86 11.09
N TRP A 117 -10.62 11.79 10.37
CA TRP A 117 -9.24 11.33 10.24
C TRP A 117 -8.34 12.34 9.51
N VAL A 118 -8.81 12.96 8.43
CA VAL A 118 -8.06 14.03 7.76
C VAL A 118 -7.93 15.27 8.65
N ALA A 119 -9.00 15.66 9.34
CA ALA A 119 -9.00 16.80 10.26
C ALA A 119 -7.98 16.63 11.41
N LEU A 120 -7.77 15.39 11.88
CA LEU A 120 -6.75 15.07 12.88
C LEU A 120 -5.38 15.64 12.51
N PHE A 121 -4.93 15.50 11.25
CA PHE A 121 -3.63 15.99 10.81
C PHE A 121 -3.50 17.52 10.87
N PHE A 122 -4.61 18.25 10.68
CA PHE A 122 -4.62 19.71 10.80
C PHE A 122 -4.72 20.18 12.25
N LEU A 123 -5.39 19.41 13.11
CA LEU A 123 -5.61 19.76 14.51
C LEU A 123 -4.40 19.45 15.37
N VAL A 124 -3.71 18.33 15.15
CA VAL A 124 -2.58 17.88 15.99
C VAL A 124 -1.51 18.96 16.23
N PRO A 125 -1.12 19.79 15.26
CA PRO A 125 -0.16 20.89 15.49
C PRO A 125 -0.66 22.04 16.38
N THR A 126 -1.92 22.05 16.81
CA THR A 126 -2.53 23.12 17.63
C THR A 126 -2.62 22.72 19.10
N ASP A 127 -2.74 23.70 20.01
CA ASP A 127 -2.95 23.45 21.45
C ASP A 127 -4.15 22.56 21.72
N PHE A 128 -5.26 22.81 21.01
CA PHE A 128 -6.46 22.00 21.11
C PHE A 128 -6.20 20.55 20.69
N GLY A 129 -5.53 20.33 19.55
CA GLY A 129 -5.26 18.99 19.05
C GLY A 129 -4.23 18.23 19.86
N THR A 130 -3.20 18.90 20.40
CA THR A 130 -2.26 18.26 21.33
C THR A 130 -2.95 17.85 22.63
N GLY A 131 -3.84 18.69 23.18
CA GLY A 131 -4.66 18.33 24.33
C GLY A 131 -5.56 17.12 24.07
N LEU A 132 -6.23 17.06 22.91
CA LEU A 132 -7.03 15.90 22.51
C LEU A 132 -6.18 14.63 22.35
N TYR A 133 -4.99 14.76 21.76
CA TYR A 133 -4.05 13.65 21.61
C TYR A 133 -3.61 13.10 22.97
N ASP A 134 -3.22 13.98 23.91
CA ASP A 134 -2.77 13.58 25.24
C ASP A 134 -3.91 12.89 26.02
N VAL A 135 -5.14 13.40 25.93
CA VAL A 135 -6.34 12.74 26.51
C VAL A 135 -6.58 11.36 25.88
N TRP A 136 -6.45 11.24 24.55
CA TRP A 136 -6.63 9.97 23.85
C TRP A 136 -5.59 8.93 24.26
N VAL A 137 -4.31 9.31 24.25
CA VAL A 137 -3.21 8.41 24.65
C VAL A 137 -3.39 7.99 26.09
N ASN A 138 -3.68 8.90 27.02
CA ASN A 138 -3.93 8.55 28.42
C ASN A 138 -5.13 7.62 28.62
N ALA A 139 -6.17 7.75 27.80
CA ALA A 139 -7.35 6.88 27.87
C ALA A 139 -7.11 5.47 27.31
N THR A 140 -6.11 5.30 26.42
CA THR A 140 -5.93 4.07 25.64
C THR A 140 -4.58 3.37 25.86
N SER A 141 -3.63 4.02 26.51
CA SER A 141 -2.28 3.51 26.77
C SER A 141 -2.26 2.32 27.74
N GLY A 142 -3.32 2.13 28.54
CA GLY A 142 -3.49 0.95 29.41
C GLY A 142 -3.82 -0.36 28.67
N THR A 143 -3.88 -0.35 27.34
CA THR A 143 -4.15 -1.55 26.52
C THR A 143 -2.87 -2.37 26.26
N LEU A 144 -3.02 -3.58 25.68
CA LEU A 144 -1.91 -4.53 25.41
C LEU A 144 -0.72 -3.95 24.61
N PHE A 145 -0.93 -2.87 23.86
CA PHE A 145 0.07 -2.28 22.97
C PHE A 145 0.63 -0.94 23.48
N GLY A 146 0.29 -0.52 24.70
CA GLY A 146 0.81 0.72 25.28
C GLY A 146 0.48 1.97 24.46
N GLU A 147 1.35 2.96 24.53
CA GLU A 147 1.26 4.20 23.73
C GLU A 147 1.32 3.93 22.22
N THR A 148 2.13 2.97 21.78
CA THR A 148 2.22 2.55 20.37
C THR A 148 0.85 2.10 19.85
N GLY A 149 0.11 1.34 20.65
CA GLY A 149 -1.27 0.94 20.37
C GLY A 149 -2.23 2.12 20.24
N SER A 150 -2.14 3.09 21.14
CA SER A 150 -2.94 4.31 21.11
C SER A 150 -2.75 5.09 19.80
N VAL A 151 -1.50 5.26 19.37
CA VAL A 151 -1.16 5.96 18.12
C VAL A 151 -1.62 5.16 16.91
N LEU A 152 -1.44 3.84 16.92
CA LEU A 152 -1.93 2.95 15.88
C LEU A 152 -3.46 3.07 15.69
N LEU A 153 -4.22 3.05 16.79
CA LEU A 153 -5.67 3.19 16.75
C LEU A 153 -6.09 4.58 16.24
N LEU A 154 -5.38 5.64 16.63
CA LEU A 154 -5.71 7.00 16.24
C LEU A 154 -5.46 7.27 14.75
N TYR A 155 -4.31 6.84 14.22
CA TYR A 155 -3.87 7.15 12.86
C TYR A 155 -4.18 6.04 11.85
N SER A 156 -3.96 4.77 12.20
CA SER A 156 -4.16 3.65 11.28
C SER A 156 -5.55 3.04 11.38
N GLY A 157 -6.17 3.10 12.57
CA GLY A 157 -7.51 2.58 12.85
C GLY A 157 -8.59 3.08 11.89
N PRO A 158 -8.73 4.40 11.64
CA PRO A 158 -9.77 4.92 10.74
C PRO A 158 -9.70 4.37 9.32
N ILE A 159 -8.50 4.24 8.75
CA ILE A 159 -8.30 3.65 7.41
C ILE A 159 -8.77 2.20 7.39
N VAL A 160 -8.41 1.42 8.41
CA VAL A 160 -8.77 0.01 8.52
C VAL A 160 -10.28 -0.14 8.73
N ILE A 161 -10.91 0.68 9.58
CA ILE A 161 -12.36 0.73 9.78
C ILE A 161 -13.08 1.03 8.47
N ILE A 162 -12.63 2.03 7.70
CA ILE A 162 -13.21 2.34 6.39
C ILE A 162 -13.09 1.14 5.46
N ALA A 163 -11.93 0.47 5.43
CA ALA A 163 -11.74 -0.73 4.60
C ALA A 163 -12.71 -1.86 4.99
N PHE A 164 -12.95 -2.07 6.29
CA PHE A 164 -13.93 -3.04 6.78
C PHE A 164 -15.38 -2.66 6.45
N LEU A 165 -15.79 -1.41 6.69
CA LEU A 165 -17.14 -0.92 6.38
C LEU A 165 -17.43 -0.91 4.87
N ALA A 166 -16.40 -0.79 4.05
CA ALA A 166 -16.57 -0.78 2.61
C ALA A 166 -16.87 -2.18 2.04
N VAL A 167 -16.58 -3.28 2.76
CA VAL A 167 -16.99 -4.65 2.36
C VAL A 167 -18.52 -4.81 2.29
N PRO A 168 -19.30 -4.61 3.38
CA PRO A 168 -20.75 -4.71 3.32
C PRO A 168 -21.36 -3.67 2.39
N TYR A 169 -20.78 -2.47 2.28
CA TYR A 169 -21.23 -1.46 1.32
C TYR A 169 -21.16 -1.95 -0.13
N LEU A 170 -20.05 -2.60 -0.52
CA LEU A 170 -19.89 -3.14 -1.87
C LEU A 170 -20.80 -4.35 -2.12
N LEU A 171 -21.02 -5.19 -1.11
CA LEU A 171 -21.96 -6.32 -1.21
C LEU A 171 -23.39 -5.82 -1.48
N VAL A 172 -23.86 -4.84 -0.70
CA VAL A 172 -25.18 -4.21 -0.89
C VAL A 172 -25.27 -3.47 -2.22
N SER A 173 -24.19 -2.79 -2.64
CA SER A 173 -24.17 -2.01 -3.89
C SER A 173 -24.10 -2.86 -5.16
N GLY A 174 -23.50 -4.05 -5.09
CA GLY A 174 -23.38 -4.97 -6.23
C GLY A 174 -24.73 -5.47 -6.76
N GLU A 175 -25.72 -5.63 -5.87
CA GLU A 175 -27.08 -6.05 -6.23
C GLU A 175 -27.88 -4.97 -6.96
N GLU A 176 -27.65 -3.68 -6.65
CA GLU A 176 -28.31 -2.56 -7.34
C GLU A 176 -27.69 -2.28 -8.71
N GLN A 177 -26.36 -2.30 -8.84
CA GLN A 177 -25.69 -2.01 -10.13
C GLN A 177 -26.07 -3.00 -11.23
N GLN A 178 -26.29 -4.27 -10.88
CA GLN A 178 -26.72 -5.29 -11.84
C GLN A 178 -28.16 -5.05 -12.33
N LYS A 179 -29.03 -4.46 -11.51
CA LYS A 179 -30.41 -4.11 -11.86
C LYS A 179 -30.50 -2.78 -12.61
N GLU A 180 -29.67 -1.79 -12.26
CA GLU A 180 -29.63 -0.48 -12.94
C GLU A 180 -29.02 -0.53 -14.35
N GLN A 181 -28.01 -1.39 -14.58
CA GLN A 181 -27.44 -1.58 -15.93
C GLN A 181 -28.45 -2.16 -16.94
N LEU A 182 -29.50 -2.82 -16.45
CA LEU A 182 -30.59 -3.32 -17.28
C LEU A 182 -31.66 -2.25 -17.58
N GLN A 183 -31.66 -1.09 -16.90
CA GLN A 183 -32.86 -0.26 -16.87
C GLN A 183 -32.76 1.20 -17.35
N GLU A 184 -31.62 1.91 -17.43
CA GLU A 184 -31.72 3.28 -18.01
C GLU A 184 -30.43 4.00 -18.44
N LYS A 185 -30.59 4.81 -19.52
CA LYS A 185 -29.66 5.86 -19.97
C LYS A 185 -29.72 7.04 -19.01
N ARG A 186 -28.73 7.17 -18.12
CA ARG A 186 -28.60 8.34 -17.24
C ARG A 186 -28.20 9.60 -18.04
N PRO A 187 -28.74 10.79 -17.70
CA PRO A 187 -28.32 12.04 -18.32
C PRO A 187 -26.85 12.35 -17.99
N PRO A 188 -26.11 13.05 -18.88
CA PRO A 188 -24.72 13.40 -18.63
C PRO A 188 -24.62 14.30 -17.40
N ARG A 189 -24.03 13.79 -16.31
CA ARG A 189 -23.65 14.59 -15.14
C ARG A 189 -22.23 15.11 -15.33
N PHE A 190 -22.04 16.41 -15.09
CA PHE A 190 -20.71 17.01 -14.98
C PHE A 190 -19.93 16.33 -13.84
N ARG A 191 -18.90 15.57 -14.19
CA ARG A 191 -17.96 15.00 -13.21
C ARG A 191 -16.74 15.89 -13.14
N LEU A 192 -16.45 16.43 -11.96
CA LEU A 192 -15.23 17.22 -11.69
C LEU A 192 -13.95 16.48 -12.09
N TRP A 193 -13.98 15.14 -12.03
CA TRP A 193 -12.89 14.24 -12.43
C TRP A 193 -12.53 14.32 -13.92
N THR A 194 -13.49 14.64 -14.79
CA THR A 194 -13.30 14.69 -16.25
C THR A 194 -13.16 16.11 -16.78
N PHE A 195 -13.23 17.13 -15.93
CA PHE A 195 -13.10 18.53 -16.35
C PHE A 195 -11.62 18.95 -16.32
N PRO A 196 -10.93 19.08 -17.48
CA PRO A 196 -9.55 19.55 -17.52
C PRO A 196 -9.53 21.04 -17.19
N VAL A 197 -8.78 21.42 -16.16
CA VAL A 197 -8.61 22.84 -15.75
C VAL A 197 -7.29 23.39 -16.27
N LEU A 198 -6.22 22.59 -16.18
CA LEU A 198 -4.91 22.97 -16.70
C LEU A 198 -4.59 22.07 -17.90
N VAL A 199 -4.37 22.67 -19.05
CA VAL A 199 -3.89 22.01 -20.27
C VAL A 199 -2.53 22.65 -20.59
N ASP A 200 -1.51 21.84 -20.83
CA ASP A 200 -0.13 22.27 -21.19
C ASP A 200 0.73 22.97 -20.11
N GLY A 201 0.65 22.52 -18.85
CA GLY A 201 1.64 22.85 -17.81
C GLY A 201 2.77 21.81 -17.67
N PRO A 202 3.81 22.06 -16.84
CA PRO A 202 4.85 21.05 -16.50
C PRO A 202 4.27 19.79 -15.84
N PHE A 203 3.00 19.85 -15.42
CA PHE A 203 2.22 18.77 -14.81
C PHE A 203 1.30 18.03 -15.79
N GLY A 204 1.32 18.37 -17.09
CA GLY A 204 0.42 17.82 -18.10
C GLY A 204 -1.02 18.33 -17.95
N VAL A 205 -2.00 17.53 -18.38
CA VAL A 205 -3.43 17.87 -18.27
C VAL A 205 -3.93 17.57 -16.85
N VAL A 206 -4.27 18.58 -16.05
CA VAL A 206 -4.75 18.41 -14.66
C VAL A 206 -6.26 18.68 -14.59
N SER A 207 -7.01 17.75 -14.01
CA SER A 207 -8.46 17.90 -13.80
C SER A 207 -8.80 18.80 -12.61
N ALA A 208 -10.03 19.31 -12.52
CA ALA A 208 -10.47 20.12 -11.39
C ALA A 208 -10.32 19.39 -10.04
N ALA A 209 -10.67 18.10 -10.00
CA ALA A 209 -10.54 17.27 -8.80
C ALA A 209 -9.05 17.10 -8.40
N GLU A 210 -8.18 16.88 -9.38
CA GLU A 210 -6.73 16.78 -9.17
C GLU A 210 -6.15 18.09 -8.63
N LEU A 211 -6.58 19.23 -9.16
CA LEU A 211 -6.16 20.55 -8.67
C LEU A 211 -6.59 20.78 -7.21
N ILE A 212 -7.83 20.43 -6.85
CA ILE A 212 -8.33 20.53 -5.47
C ILE A 212 -7.44 19.71 -4.52
N GLY A 213 -7.11 18.47 -4.89
CA GLY A 213 -6.24 17.62 -4.07
C GLY A 213 -4.84 18.21 -3.89
N ILE A 214 -4.23 18.76 -4.96
CA ILE A 214 -2.92 19.42 -4.89
C ILE A 214 -2.98 20.64 -3.97
N VAL A 215 -3.97 21.51 -4.15
CA VAL A 215 -4.14 22.71 -3.32
C VAL A 215 -4.33 22.34 -1.85
N LEU A 216 -5.11 21.29 -1.56
CA LEU A 216 -5.33 20.83 -0.19
C LEU A 216 -4.02 20.37 0.47
N PHE A 217 -3.19 19.58 -0.22
CA PHE A 217 -1.89 19.15 0.33
C PHE A 217 -0.90 20.29 0.47
N VAL A 218 -0.86 21.25 -0.47
CA VAL A 218 -0.02 22.44 -0.35
C VAL A 218 -0.44 23.28 0.85
N MET A 219 -1.74 23.53 1.01
CA MET A 219 -2.29 24.23 2.17
C MET A 219 -1.98 23.49 3.48
N PHE A 220 -2.09 22.16 3.50
CA PHE A 220 -1.70 21.35 4.65
C PHE A 220 -0.23 21.53 5.01
N VAL A 221 0.69 21.44 4.04
CA VAL A 221 2.12 21.60 4.29
C VAL A 221 2.43 23.00 4.83
N LEU A 222 1.88 24.05 4.20
CA LEU A 222 2.08 25.43 4.65
C LEU A 222 1.53 25.65 6.07
N TRP A 223 0.32 25.14 6.34
CA TRP A 223 -0.29 25.18 7.66
C TRP A 223 0.56 24.46 8.70
N ALA A 224 1.02 23.25 8.41
CA ALA A 224 1.83 22.46 9.33
C ALA A 224 3.18 23.14 9.62
N VAL A 225 3.86 23.66 8.60
CA VAL A 225 5.10 24.44 8.79
C VAL A 225 4.83 25.65 9.68
N TYR A 226 3.78 26.41 9.42
CA TYR A 226 3.41 27.57 10.24
C TYR A 226 3.13 27.18 11.69
N ALA A 227 2.21 26.23 11.91
CA ALA A 227 1.77 25.82 13.24
C ALA A 227 2.93 25.26 14.08
N TYR A 228 3.73 24.35 13.52
CA TYR A 228 4.90 23.83 14.24
C TYR A 228 5.95 24.89 14.50
N THR A 229 6.14 25.85 13.58
CA THR A 229 7.07 26.96 13.81
C THR A 229 6.62 27.85 14.96
N VAL A 230 5.32 28.18 15.05
CA VAL A 230 4.76 28.95 16.18
C VAL A 230 4.99 28.22 17.49
N VAL A 231 4.66 26.92 17.56
CA VAL A 231 4.89 26.08 18.75
C VAL A 231 6.38 26.07 19.14
N ASN A 232 7.29 25.97 18.16
CA ASN A 232 8.73 26.00 18.44
C ASN A 232 9.18 27.35 19.02
N PHE A 233 8.61 28.47 18.56
CA PHE A 233 8.89 29.79 19.12
C PHE A 233 8.33 29.97 20.54
N GLU A 234 7.16 29.42 20.83
CA GLU A 234 6.53 29.49 22.15
C GLU A 234 7.28 28.67 23.21
N ILE A 235 7.86 27.53 22.81
CA ILE A 235 8.64 26.67 23.71
C ILE A 235 10.06 27.21 23.89
N LEU A 236 10.59 28.02 22.97
CA LEU A 236 11.98 28.51 23.00
C LEU A 236 12.41 29.14 24.35
N PRO A 237 11.60 29.96 25.05
CA PRO A 237 11.95 30.52 26.35
C PRO A 237 12.08 29.49 27.47
N SER A 238 11.45 28.31 27.34
CA SER A 238 11.50 27.26 28.37
C SER A 238 12.88 26.57 28.48
N TYR A 239 13.73 26.73 27.48
CA TYR A 239 15.09 26.16 27.44
C TYR A 239 16.16 27.07 28.08
N GLY A 240 15.76 28.15 28.76
CA GLY A 240 16.66 29.05 29.48
C GLY A 240 17.31 30.14 28.61
N ASP A 241 18.29 30.84 29.20
CA ASP A 241 19.00 31.96 28.56
C ASP A 241 20.07 31.49 27.57
N LEU A 242 19.61 30.96 26.44
CA LEU A 242 20.47 30.58 25.32
C LEU A 242 21.02 31.82 24.59
N THR A 243 22.27 31.72 24.14
CA THR A 243 22.88 32.71 23.24
C THR A 243 22.12 32.79 21.91
N LEU A 244 22.28 33.89 21.17
CA LEU A 244 21.65 34.04 19.85
C LEU A 244 22.04 32.92 18.87
N GLN A 245 23.30 32.46 18.95
CA GLN A 245 23.79 31.37 18.11
C GLN A 245 23.10 30.05 18.47
N GLU A 246 23.03 29.69 19.75
CA GLU A 246 22.36 28.48 20.21
C GLU A 246 20.87 28.49 19.87
N LYS A 247 20.19 29.63 20.02
CA LYS A 247 18.78 29.80 19.59
C LYS A 247 18.62 29.50 18.11
N ARG A 248 19.52 29.98 17.24
CA ARG A 248 19.47 29.70 15.79
C ARG A 248 19.70 28.23 15.48
N LEU A 249 20.67 27.58 16.12
CA LEU A 249 20.93 26.15 15.93
C LEU A 249 19.75 25.30 16.41
N PHE A 250 19.15 25.66 17.55
CA PHE A 250 17.97 25.00 18.08
C PHE A 250 16.78 25.11 17.12
N MET A 251 16.50 26.31 16.59
CA MET A 251 15.44 26.50 15.60
C MET A 251 15.69 25.71 14.31
N LEU A 252 16.95 25.58 13.87
CA LEU A 252 17.31 24.75 12.72
C LEU A 252 17.02 23.26 12.98
N GLN A 253 17.36 22.77 14.17
CA GLN A 253 17.09 21.40 14.61
C GLN A 253 15.58 21.11 14.65
N MET A 254 14.79 22.00 15.25
CA MET A 254 13.33 21.86 15.33
C MET A 254 12.68 21.93 13.94
N SER A 255 13.22 22.74 13.04
CA SER A 255 12.78 22.80 11.63
C SER A 255 13.08 21.48 10.91
N ALA A 256 14.25 20.89 11.12
CA ALA A 256 14.61 19.59 10.56
C ALA A 256 13.63 18.49 11.02
N TYR A 257 13.34 18.44 12.33
CA TYR A 257 12.37 17.52 12.90
C TYR A 257 10.95 17.73 12.32
N THR A 258 10.52 18.99 12.21
CA THR A 258 9.22 19.37 11.64
C THR A 258 9.05 18.87 10.21
N PHE A 259 10.05 19.05 9.34
CA PHE A 259 10.00 18.52 7.97
C PHE A 259 9.84 16.99 7.94
N GLY A 260 10.47 16.28 8.88
CA GLY A 260 10.31 14.84 9.05
C GLY A 260 8.87 14.45 9.42
N LEU A 261 8.24 15.15 10.37
CA LEU A 261 6.84 14.90 10.77
C LEU A 261 5.84 15.19 9.64
N ILE A 262 6.07 16.25 8.87
CA ILE A 262 5.22 16.59 7.71
C ILE A 262 5.42 15.53 6.62
N ALA A 263 6.66 15.11 6.35
CA ALA A 263 6.94 14.02 5.41
C ALA A 263 6.24 12.72 5.82
N LEU A 264 6.25 12.38 7.12
CA LEU A 264 5.56 11.22 7.66
C LEU A 264 4.04 11.30 7.46
N SER A 265 3.47 12.49 7.65
CA SER A 265 2.04 12.74 7.39
C SER A 265 1.71 12.52 5.90
N CYS A 266 2.55 13.03 4.99
CA CYS A 266 2.41 12.77 3.55
C CYS A 266 2.54 11.27 3.23
N LEU A 267 3.48 10.58 3.86
CA LEU A 267 3.71 9.15 3.66
C LEU A 267 2.50 8.29 4.08
N ALA A 268 1.72 8.71 5.09
CA ALA A 268 0.49 8.02 5.51
C ALA A 268 -0.53 7.88 4.35
N PHE A 269 -0.55 8.86 3.45
CA PHE A 269 -1.41 8.85 2.27
C PHE A 269 -0.74 8.23 1.03
N LEU A 270 0.58 8.06 0.99
CA LEU A 270 1.34 7.71 -0.22
C LEU A 270 0.94 6.36 -0.83
N PHE A 271 0.63 5.38 0.02
CA PHE A 271 0.32 4.01 -0.38
C PHE A 271 -1.16 3.79 -0.73
N LEU A 272 -2.07 4.68 -0.28
CA LEU A 272 -3.51 4.53 -0.51
C LEU A 272 -3.89 4.55 -2.01
N PRO A 273 -3.37 5.47 -2.86
CA PRO A 273 -3.77 5.53 -4.27
C PRO A 273 -3.26 4.37 -5.13
N ILE A 274 -2.21 3.66 -4.69
CA ILE A 274 -1.59 2.56 -5.46
C ILE A 274 -2.12 1.17 -5.10
N ALA A 275 -2.95 1.06 -4.06
CA ALA A 275 -3.63 -0.18 -3.70
C ALA A 275 -4.80 -0.45 -4.67
N ARG A 276 -4.45 -0.87 -5.90
CA ARG A 276 -5.33 -1.03 -7.09
C ARG A 276 -6.65 -1.78 -6.84
N GLY A 277 -6.65 -2.71 -5.89
CA GLY A 277 -7.74 -3.64 -5.57
C GLY A 277 -8.14 -3.50 -4.11
N SER A 278 -7.62 -2.47 -3.44
CA SER A 278 -8.18 -2.04 -2.17
C SER A 278 -9.63 -1.68 -2.37
N ILE A 279 -10.41 -2.07 -1.38
CA ILE A 279 -11.82 -1.77 -1.27
C ILE A 279 -12.01 -0.23 -1.24
N LEU A 280 -11.02 0.51 -0.75
CA LEU A 280 -11.01 1.97 -0.68
C LEU A 280 -11.05 2.62 -2.07
N LEU A 281 -10.19 2.21 -3.02
CA LEU A 281 -10.22 2.79 -4.37
C LEU A 281 -11.55 2.49 -5.09
N ARG A 282 -12.10 1.30 -4.86
CA ARG A 282 -13.41 0.87 -5.39
C ARG A 282 -14.58 1.64 -4.76
N LEU A 283 -14.45 2.09 -3.52
CA LEU A 283 -15.43 2.90 -2.81
C LEU A 283 -15.51 4.34 -3.36
N VAL A 284 -14.36 4.96 -3.63
CA VAL A 284 -14.30 6.34 -4.13
C VAL A 284 -14.63 6.44 -5.62
N ASP A 285 -14.68 5.31 -6.34
CA ASP A 285 -14.99 5.22 -7.78
C ASP A 285 -14.05 6.12 -8.63
N ILE A 286 -12.79 6.23 -8.20
CA ILE A 286 -11.75 6.96 -8.93
C ILE A 286 -11.04 5.99 -9.87
N PRO A 287 -10.95 6.28 -11.18
CA PRO A 287 -10.16 5.46 -12.09
C PRO A 287 -8.70 5.37 -11.63
N PHE A 288 -8.12 4.17 -11.70
CA PHE A 288 -6.77 3.93 -11.19
C PHE A 288 -5.71 4.86 -11.82
N GLU A 289 -5.88 5.25 -13.07
CA GLU A 289 -4.99 6.19 -13.76
C GLU A 289 -4.89 7.52 -13.02
N HIS A 290 -6.01 8.09 -12.56
CA HIS A 290 -6.01 9.31 -11.75
C HIS A 290 -5.41 9.08 -10.37
N ALA A 291 -5.70 7.94 -9.74
CA ALA A 291 -5.14 7.59 -8.43
C ALA A 291 -3.59 7.53 -8.47
N THR A 292 -3.00 6.97 -9.53
CA THR A 292 -1.54 6.94 -9.67
C THR A 292 -0.89 8.31 -9.75
N ARG A 293 -1.60 9.32 -10.27
CA ARG A 293 -1.07 10.69 -10.33
C ARG A 293 -0.89 11.28 -8.94
N TYR A 294 -1.85 11.06 -8.04
CA TYR A 294 -1.72 11.46 -6.63
C TYR A 294 -0.52 10.81 -5.97
N HIS A 295 -0.28 9.51 -6.22
CA HIS A 295 0.93 8.85 -5.71
C HIS A 295 2.22 9.49 -6.24
N VAL A 296 2.28 9.86 -7.52
CA VAL A 296 3.45 10.54 -8.11
C VAL A 296 3.66 11.92 -7.46
N TRP A 297 2.61 12.72 -7.31
CA TRP A 297 2.72 14.05 -6.68
C TRP A 297 3.13 13.96 -5.22
N LEU A 298 2.46 13.10 -4.47
CA LEU A 298 2.72 12.89 -3.05
C LEU A 298 4.10 12.27 -2.79
N GLY A 299 4.57 11.39 -3.70
CA GLY A 299 5.91 10.82 -3.64
C GLY A 299 6.99 11.89 -3.83
N ASN A 300 6.84 12.77 -4.82
CA ASN A 300 7.75 13.90 -5.01
C ASN A 300 7.75 14.85 -3.80
N LEU A 301 6.57 15.18 -3.27
CA LEU A 301 6.44 16.03 -2.07
C LEU A 301 7.11 15.39 -0.85
N THR A 302 6.89 14.10 -0.62
CA THR A 302 7.49 13.35 0.49
C THR A 302 9.02 13.35 0.37
N MET A 303 9.57 13.04 -0.82
CA MET A 303 11.01 13.02 -1.03
C MET A 303 11.66 14.40 -0.90
N PHE A 304 10.96 15.45 -1.33
CA PHE A 304 11.40 16.84 -1.12
C PHE A 304 11.50 17.18 0.37
N LEU A 305 10.45 16.87 1.16
CA LEU A 305 10.44 17.13 2.61
C LEU A 305 11.50 16.29 3.36
N LEU A 306 11.67 15.01 2.99
CA LEU A 306 12.73 14.16 3.56
C LEU A 306 14.13 14.68 3.22
N THR A 307 14.31 15.26 2.03
CA THR A 307 15.57 15.90 1.64
C THR A 307 15.84 17.14 2.49
N LEU A 308 14.84 17.99 2.75
CA LEU A 308 14.98 19.13 3.66
C LEU A 308 15.28 18.70 5.10
N HIS A 309 14.58 17.67 5.60
CA HIS A 309 14.82 17.07 6.90
C HIS A 309 16.29 16.62 7.05
N GLY A 310 16.79 15.81 6.11
CA GLY A 310 18.17 15.33 6.13
C GLY A 310 19.18 16.47 5.95
N LEU A 311 18.94 17.40 5.02
CA LEU A 311 19.83 18.53 4.75
C LEU A 311 20.02 19.41 5.99
N PHE A 312 18.94 19.71 6.72
CA PHE A 312 19.02 20.58 7.89
C PHE A 312 19.78 19.92 9.04
N TYR A 313 19.59 18.62 9.27
CA TYR A 313 20.41 17.85 10.21
C TYR A 313 21.88 17.81 9.78
N MET A 314 22.17 17.59 8.50
CA MET A 314 23.54 17.61 7.98
C MET A 314 24.22 18.97 8.19
N ILE A 315 23.51 20.08 7.95
CA ILE A 315 24.04 21.43 8.21
C ILE A 315 24.28 21.64 9.71
N LEU A 316 23.33 21.22 10.57
CA LEU A 316 23.46 21.32 12.02
C LEU A 316 24.68 20.55 12.54
N TRP A 317 24.85 19.29 12.11
CA TRP A 317 25.96 18.45 12.50
C TRP A 317 27.30 18.96 11.96
N ALA A 318 27.30 19.57 10.77
CA ALA A 318 28.49 20.22 10.21
C ALA A 318 28.94 21.43 11.04
N ILE A 319 28.00 22.28 11.46
CA ILE A 319 28.30 23.43 12.33
C ILE A 319 28.83 22.97 13.69
N ARG A 320 28.27 21.89 14.24
CA ARG A 320 28.70 21.31 15.53
C ARG A 320 29.98 20.46 15.45
N GLY A 321 30.44 20.09 14.25
CA GLY A 321 31.63 19.26 14.07
C GLY A 321 31.43 17.76 14.39
N ILE A 322 30.19 17.27 14.46
CA ILE A 322 29.82 15.91 14.93
C ILE A 322 29.20 15.03 13.84
N ILE A 323 29.47 15.31 12.56
CA ILE A 323 28.83 14.61 11.43
C ILE A 323 28.97 13.08 11.53
N LEU A 324 30.19 12.59 11.75
CA LEU A 324 30.44 11.15 11.66
C LEU A 324 29.78 10.39 12.80
N SER A 325 29.85 10.91 14.04
CA SER A 325 29.23 10.29 15.21
C SER A 325 27.71 10.21 15.07
N GLU A 326 27.10 11.27 14.54
CA GLU A 326 25.64 11.34 14.37
C GLU A 326 25.14 10.45 13.23
N ILE A 327 25.85 10.38 12.09
CA ILE A 327 25.46 9.54 10.94
C ILE A 327 25.46 8.05 11.30
N ILE A 328 26.43 7.59 12.09
CA ILE A 328 26.57 6.17 12.43
C ILE A 328 25.77 5.79 13.68
N GLU A 329 25.12 6.77 14.32
CA GLU A 329 24.41 6.55 15.57
C GLU A 329 23.25 5.56 15.41
N TRP A 330 23.17 4.63 16.36
CA TRP A 330 22.14 3.61 16.44
C TRP A 330 21.57 3.52 17.87
N LYS A 331 20.49 4.25 18.14
CA LYS A 331 19.77 4.22 19.43
C LYS A 331 18.68 3.14 19.43
N SER A 332 18.40 2.55 20.58
CA SER A 332 17.43 1.44 20.75
C SER A 332 15.98 1.90 20.96
N ASP A 333 15.79 3.14 21.38
CA ASP A 333 14.63 3.64 22.12
C ASP A 333 13.94 4.83 21.42
N GLY A 334 14.59 5.43 20.42
CA GLY A 334 14.05 6.58 19.66
C GLY A 334 14.29 6.53 18.15
N GLY A 335 14.89 5.46 17.65
CA GLY A 335 15.25 5.27 16.25
C GLY A 335 16.72 5.54 15.92
N ALA A 336 17.19 5.00 14.80
CA ALA A 336 18.61 5.06 14.40
C ALA A 336 18.86 6.05 13.25
N ASN A 337 19.83 6.95 13.41
CA ASN A 337 20.25 7.89 12.37
C ASN A 337 20.85 7.16 11.17
N LEU A 338 21.68 6.13 11.43
CA LEU A 338 22.24 5.29 10.37
C LEU A 338 21.14 4.63 9.53
N ALA A 339 20.08 4.12 10.17
CA ALA A 339 18.93 3.59 9.46
C ALA A 339 18.22 4.66 8.61
N GLY A 340 18.13 5.90 9.11
CA GLY A 340 17.60 7.03 8.36
C GLY A 340 18.42 7.38 7.12
N VAL A 341 19.75 7.37 7.23
CA VAL A 341 20.65 7.59 6.09
C VAL A 341 20.50 6.48 5.05
N ILE A 342 20.48 5.22 5.47
CA ILE A 342 20.27 4.07 4.56
C ILE A 342 18.89 4.16 3.89
N CYS A 343 17.85 4.49 4.66
CA CYS A 343 16.49 4.74 4.17
C CYS A 343 16.49 5.83 3.09
N TYR A 344 17.16 6.95 3.33
CA TYR A 344 17.24 8.06 2.39
C TYR A 344 17.97 7.68 1.10
N VAL A 345 19.06 6.90 1.17
CA VAL A 345 19.77 6.40 -0.02
C VAL A 345 18.85 5.54 -0.89
N PHE A 346 18.10 4.60 -0.30
CA PHE A 346 17.11 3.82 -1.06
C PHE A 346 15.99 4.70 -1.61
N GLY A 347 15.47 5.63 -0.82
CA GLY A 347 14.47 6.60 -1.25
C GLY A 347 14.94 7.45 -2.43
N LEU A 348 16.20 7.91 -2.41
CA LEU A 348 16.81 8.70 -3.47
C LEU A 348 16.98 7.89 -4.77
N LEU A 349 17.42 6.63 -4.68
CA LEU A 349 17.50 5.73 -5.83
C LEU A 349 16.14 5.50 -6.47
N ILE A 350 15.11 5.25 -5.65
CA ILE A 350 13.72 5.15 -6.10
C ILE A 350 13.30 6.46 -6.78
N TRP A 351 13.56 7.60 -6.15
CA TRP A 351 13.09 8.90 -6.62
C TRP A 351 13.72 9.31 -7.95
N VAL A 352 15.05 9.25 -8.08
CA VAL A 352 15.76 9.60 -9.32
C VAL A 352 15.28 8.76 -10.50
N THR A 353 15.08 7.46 -10.27
CA THR A 353 14.63 6.54 -11.34
C THR A 353 13.15 6.71 -11.69
N THR A 354 12.35 7.36 -10.85
CA THR A 354 10.95 7.70 -11.15
C THR A 354 10.77 8.97 -11.99
N LEU A 355 11.83 9.78 -12.13
CA LEU A 355 11.77 11.03 -12.90
C LEU A 355 11.38 10.74 -14.36
N PRO A 356 10.53 11.59 -15.00
CA PRO A 356 10.00 11.33 -16.33
C PRO A 356 11.04 11.02 -17.41
N PRO A 357 12.21 11.69 -17.48
CA PRO A 357 13.22 11.37 -18.48
C PRO A 357 13.79 9.95 -18.34
N VAL A 358 14.06 9.52 -17.09
CA VAL A 358 14.63 8.21 -16.80
C VAL A 358 13.60 7.12 -17.04
N ARG A 359 12.41 7.25 -16.46
CA ARG A 359 11.34 6.25 -16.58
C ARG A 359 10.89 6.01 -18.02
N LYS A 360 10.86 7.06 -18.87
CA LYS A 360 10.46 6.95 -20.28
C LYS A 360 11.52 6.24 -21.13
N ARG A 361 12.81 6.40 -20.82
CA ARG A 361 13.92 5.83 -21.59
C ARG A 361 14.35 4.45 -21.08
N TYR A 362 14.27 4.23 -19.77
CA TYR A 362 14.75 3.04 -19.08
C TYR A 362 13.67 2.49 -18.14
N PHE A 363 12.57 1.98 -18.71
CA PHE A 363 11.44 1.49 -17.93
C PHE A 363 11.78 0.34 -17.00
N GLU A 364 12.64 -0.60 -17.45
CA GLU A 364 13.05 -1.74 -16.62
C GLU A 364 13.85 -1.29 -15.39
N LEU A 365 14.79 -0.35 -15.57
CA LEU A 365 15.55 0.24 -14.48
C LEU A 365 14.60 0.81 -13.42
N PHE A 366 13.67 1.69 -13.85
CA PHE A 366 12.61 2.21 -12.99
C PHE A 366 11.85 1.10 -12.28
N PHE A 367 11.38 0.09 -13.02
CA PHE A 367 10.52 -0.95 -12.46
C PHE A 367 11.20 -1.75 -11.34
N TYR A 368 12.47 -2.10 -11.53
CA TYR A 368 13.25 -2.87 -10.55
C TYR A 368 13.72 -2.01 -9.38
N THR A 369 14.22 -0.80 -9.62
CA THR A 369 14.65 0.10 -8.54
C THR A 369 13.49 0.54 -7.68
N HIS A 370 12.29 0.69 -8.24
CA HIS A 370 11.10 1.01 -7.46
C HIS A 370 10.79 -0.07 -6.42
N GLN A 371 11.12 -1.35 -6.65
CA GLN A 371 10.91 -2.43 -5.65
C GLN A 371 11.74 -2.25 -4.38
N LEU A 372 12.77 -1.39 -4.38
CA LEU A 372 13.52 -1.02 -3.19
C LEU A 372 12.66 -0.30 -2.14
N TYR A 373 11.39 0.02 -2.45
CA TYR A 373 10.42 0.51 -1.46
C TYR A 373 10.33 -0.42 -0.23
N VAL A 374 10.56 -1.73 -0.39
CA VAL A 374 10.56 -2.68 0.73
C VAL A 374 11.68 -2.35 1.71
N LEU A 375 12.89 -2.10 1.21
CA LEU A 375 14.03 -1.70 2.03
C LEU A 375 13.82 -0.31 2.62
N PHE A 376 13.28 0.63 1.84
CA PHE A 376 12.90 1.96 2.33
C PHE A 376 11.96 1.86 3.55
N VAL A 377 10.90 1.04 3.48
CA VAL A 377 9.95 0.88 4.59
C VAL A 377 10.60 0.22 5.83
N ILE A 378 11.46 -0.78 5.63
CA ILE A 378 12.16 -1.46 6.74
C ILE A 378 13.09 -0.47 7.47
N PHE A 379 13.94 0.24 6.73
CA PHE A 379 14.87 1.20 7.33
C PHE A 379 14.15 2.44 7.87
N LEU A 380 13.02 2.84 7.29
CA LEU A 380 12.16 3.87 7.86
C LEU A 380 11.64 3.45 9.24
N ALA A 381 11.15 2.22 9.39
CA ALA A 381 10.66 1.72 10.68
C ALA A 381 11.76 1.73 11.75
N LEU A 382 12.98 1.34 11.38
CA LEU A 382 14.16 1.40 12.25
C LEU A 382 14.61 2.83 12.57
N HIS A 383 14.36 3.78 11.66
CA HIS A 383 14.74 5.18 11.84
C HIS A 383 13.79 5.96 12.75
N ILE A 384 12.47 5.74 12.68
CA ILE A 384 11.47 6.57 13.39
C ILE A 384 10.88 5.90 14.64
N GLY A 385 11.19 4.63 14.88
CA GLY A 385 10.65 3.84 15.98
C GLY A 385 9.20 3.39 15.75
N ASP A 386 8.69 2.55 16.65
CA ASP A 386 7.37 1.92 16.57
C ASP A 386 6.21 2.91 16.68
N THR A 387 6.31 3.89 17.57
CA THR A 387 5.26 4.89 17.84
C THR A 387 5.01 5.77 16.62
N ASN A 388 6.06 6.31 15.98
CA ASN A 388 5.88 7.10 14.76
C ASN A 388 5.54 6.23 13.55
N PHE A 389 6.10 5.02 13.45
CA PHE A 389 5.74 4.09 12.37
C PHE A 389 4.26 3.72 12.39
N SER A 390 3.65 3.64 13.57
CA SER A 390 2.21 3.42 13.75
C SER A 390 1.33 4.48 13.08
N LYS A 391 1.86 5.69 12.81
CA LYS A 391 1.14 6.76 12.08
C LYS A 391 0.95 6.45 10.59
N VAL A 392 1.90 5.73 9.98
CA VAL A 392 1.88 5.38 8.54
C VAL A 392 1.48 3.94 8.26
N PHE A 393 1.40 3.13 9.30
CA PHE A 393 1.16 1.68 9.20
C PHE A 393 -0.11 1.34 8.41
N GLY A 394 -1.23 2.04 8.63
CA GLY A 394 -2.51 1.70 7.99
C GLY A 394 -2.47 1.73 6.46
N GLY A 395 -1.83 2.74 5.88
CA GLY A 395 -1.66 2.84 4.42
C GLY A 395 -0.76 1.76 3.87
N ILE A 396 0.37 1.48 4.55
CA ILE A 396 1.31 0.41 4.18
C ILE A 396 0.64 -0.95 4.28
N PHE A 397 -0.11 -1.20 5.36
CA PHE A 397 -0.82 -2.45 5.61
C PHE A 397 -1.84 -2.75 4.51
N LEU A 398 -2.68 -1.77 4.13
CA LEU A 398 -3.63 -1.96 3.04
C LEU A 398 -2.95 -2.24 1.69
N PHE A 399 -1.83 -1.58 1.41
CA PHE A 399 -1.05 -1.83 0.20
C PHE A 399 -0.42 -3.22 0.20
N MET A 400 0.15 -3.66 1.32
CA MET A 400 0.72 -5.00 1.46
C MET A 400 -0.36 -6.08 1.37
N LEU A 401 -1.53 -5.84 1.96
CA LEU A 401 -2.69 -6.72 1.83
C LEU A 401 -3.14 -6.82 0.36
N ASP A 402 -3.27 -5.71 -0.36
CA ASP A 402 -3.58 -5.71 -1.79
C ASP A 402 -2.55 -6.51 -2.60
N ARG A 403 -1.26 -6.31 -2.31
CA ARG A 403 -0.17 -7.06 -2.96
C ARG A 403 -0.25 -8.56 -2.67
N PHE A 404 -0.52 -8.94 -1.43
CA PHE A 404 -0.66 -10.33 -1.01
C PHE A 404 -1.87 -11.00 -1.66
N LEU A 405 -3.01 -10.31 -1.73
CA LEU A 405 -4.21 -10.80 -2.41
C LEU A 405 -3.96 -11.01 -3.91
N ARG A 406 -3.29 -10.07 -4.58
CA ARG A 406 -2.85 -10.25 -5.98
C ARG A 406 -1.90 -11.41 -6.14
N PHE A 407 -0.95 -11.57 -5.23
CA PHE A 407 -0.05 -12.71 -5.27
C PHE A 407 -0.84 -14.02 -5.20
N CYS A 408 -1.82 -14.13 -4.29
CA CYS A 408 -2.70 -15.30 -4.20
C CYS A 408 -3.52 -15.51 -5.48
N GLN A 409 -4.13 -14.45 -6.05
CA GLN A 409 -4.89 -14.51 -7.31
C GLN A 409 -4.01 -14.92 -8.49
N SER A 410 -2.78 -14.41 -8.54
CA SER A 410 -1.77 -14.76 -9.54
C SER A 410 -1.39 -16.24 -9.51
N ARG A 411 -1.84 -17.00 -8.50
CA ARG A 411 -1.67 -18.46 -8.43
C ARG A 411 -2.71 -19.23 -9.27
N MET A 412 -3.63 -18.56 -9.94
CA MET A 412 -4.57 -19.22 -10.83
C MET A 412 -3.89 -19.65 -12.12
N THR A 413 -3.88 -20.95 -12.41
CA THR A 413 -3.37 -21.50 -13.66
C THR A 413 -4.50 -21.80 -14.64
N VAL A 414 -4.39 -21.33 -15.87
CA VAL A 414 -5.31 -21.64 -16.97
C VAL A 414 -4.58 -22.39 -18.08
N ASN A 415 -5.30 -23.31 -18.73
CA ASN A 415 -4.77 -24.09 -19.85
C ASN A 415 -5.04 -23.37 -21.17
N ILE A 416 -4.14 -23.54 -22.12
CA ILE A 416 -4.35 -23.08 -23.50
C ILE A 416 -5.19 -24.14 -24.24
N VAL A 417 -6.36 -23.73 -24.74
CA VAL A 417 -7.28 -24.57 -25.52
C VAL A 417 -6.88 -24.57 -26.99
N SER A 418 -6.51 -23.42 -27.54
CA SER A 418 -6.09 -23.28 -28.94
C SER A 418 -5.16 -22.09 -29.11
N MET A 419 -4.20 -22.20 -30.03
CA MET A 419 -3.34 -21.11 -30.47
C MET A 419 -3.44 -21.02 -31.99
N LYS A 420 -3.56 -19.79 -32.50
CA LYS A 420 -3.56 -19.54 -33.94
C LYS A 420 -2.70 -18.33 -34.26
N SER A 421 -1.71 -18.52 -35.13
CA SER A 421 -0.98 -17.40 -35.73
C SER A 421 -1.84 -16.78 -36.84
N LEU A 422 -1.99 -15.46 -36.82
CA LEU A 422 -2.72 -14.70 -37.84
C LEU A 422 -1.72 -14.05 -38.80
N PRO A 423 -2.07 -13.89 -40.10
CA PRO A 423 -1.16 -13.34 -41.12
C PRO A 423 -0.60 -11.94 -40.81
N CYS A 424 -1.27 -11.18 -39.93
CA CYS A 424 -0.88 -9.85 -39.49
C CYS A 424 0.17 -9.84 -38.34
N GLY A 425 0.89 -10.95 -38.11
CA GLY A 425 1.87 -11.05 -37.02
C GLY A 425 1.24 -11.02 -35.62
N THR A 426 -0.03 -11.43 -35.52
CA THR A 426 -0.79 -11.46 -34.26
C THR A 426 -1.09 -12.91 -33.88
N VAL A 427 -0.86 -13.27 -32.62
CA VAL A 427 -1.24 -14.58 -32.08
C VAL A 427 -2.58 -14.48 -31.38
N LYS A 428 -3.55 -15.30 -31.80
CA LYS A 428 -4.79 -15.53 -31.06
C LYS A 428 -4.58 -16.69 -30.09
N LEU A 429 -4.70 -16.43 -28.79
CA LEU A 429 -4.71 -17.46 -27.75
C LEU A 429 -6.13 -17.65 -27.24
N VAL A 430 -6.60 -18.90 -27.18
CA VAL A 430 -7.85 -19.29 -26.54
C VAL A 430 -7.52 -20.06 -25.28
N LEU A 431 -7.97 -19.56 -24.14
CA LEU A 431 -7.68 -20.03 -22.79
C LEU A 431 -8.92 -20.67 -22.17
N SER A 432 -8.73 -21.66 -21.31
CA SER A 432 -9.82 -22.23 -20.51
C SER A 432 -10.30 -21.19 -19.48
N LYS A 433 -11.59 -20.88 -19.48
CA LYS A 433 -12.20 -19.96 -18.52
C LYS A 433 -12.50 -20.70 -17.21
N PRO A 434 -11.96 -20.26 -16.07
CA PRO A 434 -12.35 -20.77 -14.75
C PRO A 434 -13.84 -20.49 -14.49
N GLY A 435 -14.54 -21.42 -13.85
CA GLY A 435 -16.00 -21.31 -13.62
C GLY A 435 -16.41 -20.09 -12.78
N ASN A 436 -15.52 -19.61 -11.92
CA ASN A 436 -15.72 -18.42 -11.08
C ASN A 436 -15.25 -17.11 -11.73
N LEU A 437 -14.67 -17.14 -12.93
CA LEU A 437 -14.16 -15.94 -13.60
C LEU A 437 -15.29 -15.20 -14.33
N ARG A 438 -15.70 -14.06 -13.79
CA ARG A 438 -16.60 -13.11 -14.45
C ARG A 438 -15.78 -11.93 -14.99
N TYR A 439 -16.04 -11.53 -16.23
CA TYR A 439 -15.37 -10.40 -16.87
C TYR A 439 -16.38 -9.63 -17.73
N ASN A 440 -16.17 -8.32 -17.85
CA ASN A 440 -16.95 -7.46 -18.75
C ASN A 440 -16.25 -7.33 -20.10
N ALA A 441 -16.99 -6.94 -21.14
CA ALA A 441 -16.38 -6.57 -22.41
C ALA A 441 -15.29 -5.50 -22.18
N LEU A 442 -14.18 -5.60 -22.93
CA LEU A 442 -13.01 -4.71 -22.81
C LEU A 442 -12.21 -4.84 -21.49
N SER A 443 -12.47 -5.87 -20.68
CA SER A 443 -11.59 -6.18 -19.54
C SER A 443 -10.21 -6.59 -20.02
N PHE A 444 -9.19 -6.35 -19.21
CA PHE A 444 -7.84 -6.85 -19.42
C PHE A 444 -7.52 -7.98 -18.45
N ILE A 445 -6.60 -8.85 -18.86
CA ILE A 445 -6.01 -9.90 -18.02
C ILE A 445 -4.50 -9.75 -18.04
N PHE A 446 -3.81 -10.13 -16.97
CA PHE A 446 -2.36 -10.29 -17.03
C PHE A 446 -2.00 -11.74 -17.27
N LEU A 447 -1.09 -11.97 -18.21
CA LEU A 447 -0.59 -13.30 -18.55
C LEU A 447 0.89 -13.42 -18.23
N ARG A 448 1.25 -14.58 -17.68
CA ARG A 448 2.64 -15.03 -17.53
C ARG A 448 2.81 -16.42 -18.13
N VAL A 449 3.75 -16.53 -19.08
CA VAL A 449 4.18 -17.79 -19.73
C VAL A 449 5.54 -18.19 -19.17
N ARG A 450 5.60 -19.24 -18.35
CA ARG A 450 6.86 -19.65 -17.66
C ARG A 450 7.96 -20.06 -18.63
N GLU A 451 7.58 -20.56 -19.80
CA GLU A 451 8.47 -21.01 -20.86
C GLU A 451 9.16 -19.84 -21.57
N ILE A 452 8.67 -18.60 -21.41
CA ILE A 452 9.26 -17.40 -22.00
C ILE A 452 9.96 -16.58 -20.92
N SER A 453 9.26 -16.31 -19.81
CA SER A 453 9.79 -15.51 -18.72
C SER A 453 9.22 -15.97 -17.38
N TRP A 454 10.08 -16.02 -16.36
CA TRP A 454 9.71 -16.48 -15.03
C TRP A 454 9.00 -15.40 -14.20
N LEU A 455 9.31 -14.13 -14.48
CA LEU A 455 8.91 -12.99 -13.66
C LEU A 455 8.01 -11.99 -14.40
N GLN A 456 8.04 -11.95 -15.73
CA GLN A 456 7.30 -10.93 -16.48
C GLN A 456 5.82 -11.27 -16.64
N TRP A 457 4.98 -10.28 -16.31
CA TRP A 457 3.54 -10.31 -16.48
C TRP A 457 3.14 -9.25 -17.50
N HIS A 458 2.35 -9.64 -18.51
CA HIS A 458 1.95 -8.74 -19.59
C HIS A 458 0.42 -8.57 -19.63
N PRO A 459 -0.09 -7.32 -19.65
CA PRO A 459 -1.51 -7.06 -19.78
C PRO A 459 -1.98 -7.27 -21.22
N PHE A 460 -3.12 -7.93 -21.40
CA PHE A 460 -3.80 -8.08 -22.69
C PHE A 460 -5.30 -7.88 -22.54
N SER A 461 -5.91 -7.18 -23.50
CA SER A 461 -7.36 -7.03 -23.57
C SER A 461 -8.03 -8.33 -24.01
N VAL A 462 -9.10 -8.70 -23.33
CA VAL A 462 -9.95 -9.83 -23.70
C VAL A 462 -10.70 -9.49 -24.98
N SER A 463 -10.59 -10.36 -25.99
CA SER A 463 -11.26 -10.21 -27.28
C SER A 463 -12.56 -11.00 -27.41
N SER A 464 -12.79 -11.99 -26.55
CA SER A 464 -14.04 -12.77 -26.54
C SER A 464 -15.16 -12.03 -25.80
N SER A 465 -16.40 -12.14 -26.30
CA SER A 465 -17.55 -11.60 -25.57
C SER A 465 -17.81 -12.42 -24.29
N PRO A 466 -18.23 -11.79 -23.17
CA PRO A 466 -18.61 -12.50 -21.95
C PRO A 466 -19.70 -13.56 -22.15
N LEU A 467 -20.51 -13.40 -23.20
CA LEU A 467 -21.64 -14.25 -23.57
C LEU A 467 -21.25 -15.39 -24.54
N ASP A 468 -20.11 -15.26 -25.22
CA ASP A 468 -19.72 -16.11 -26.36
C ASP A 468 -19.07 -17.44 -25.93
N GLY A 469 -18.81 -17.62 -24.63
CA GLY A 469 -18.25 -18.84 -24.09
C GLY A 469 -18.42 -19.00 -22.59
N LYS A 470 -19.12 -20.06 -22.17
CA LYS A 470 -19.16 -20.46 -20.75
C LYS A 470 -17.79 -20.91 -20.23
N TYR A 471 -16.92 -21.42 -21.12
CA TYR A 471 -15.69 -22.14 -20.75
C TYR A 471 -14.41 -21.68 -21.46
N HIS A 472 -14.45 -20.64 -22.30
CA HIS A 472 -13.27 -20.17 -23.01
C HIS A 472 -13.16 -18.64 -23.02
N LEU A 473 -11.93 -18.15 -23.07
CA LEU A 473 -11.55 -16.74 -23.10
C LEU A 473 -10.51 -16.56 -24.21
N SER A 474 -10.66 -15.55 -25.07
CA SER A 474 -9.64 -15.28 -26.09
C SER A 474 -8.92 -13.95 -25.89
N VAL A 475 -7.63 -13.95 -26.21
CA VAL A 475 -6.79 -12.75 -26.28
C VAL A 475 -6.04 -12.69 -27.60
N LEU A 476 -5.77 -11.48 -28.06
CA LEU A 476 -5.01 -11.19 -29.28
C LEU A 476 -3.70 -10.51 -28.88
N VAL A 477 -2.57 -11.15 -29.20
CA VAL A 477 -1.23 -10.69 -28.84
C VAL A 477 -0.49 -10.27 -30.11
N LYS A 478 -0.16 -8.98 -30.23
CA LYS A 478 0.69 -8.46 -31.30
C LYS A 478 2.16 -8.59 -30.92
N ALA A 479 3.02 -9.00 -31.86
CA ALA A 479 4.47 -9.06 -31.66
C ALA A 479 5.09 -7.65 -31.79
N PHE A 480 5.33 -6.96 -30.67
CA PHE A 480 5.87 -5.59 -30.66
C PHE A 480 7.09 -5.40 -29.73
N GLY A 481 7.23 -6.24 -28.70
CA GLY A 481 8.40 -6.27 -27.82
C GLY A 481 8.98 -7.68 -27.65
N ASP A 482 10.15 -7.78 -27.02
CA ASP A 482 10.95 -9.01 -26.92
C ASP A 482 10.12 -10.22 -26.45
N TRP A 483 9.36 -10.04 -25.37
CA TRP A 483 8.49 -11.10 -24.82
C TRP A 483 7.41 -11.55 -25.83
N THR A 484 6.72 -10.59 -26.46
CA THR A 484 5.64 -10.90 -27.42
C THR A 484 6.16 -11.50 -28.72
N SER A 485 7.36 -11.11 -29.15
CA SER A 485 8.04 -11.67 -30.32
C SER A 485 8.51 -13.09 -30.06
N MET A 486 9.04 -13.37 -28.85
CA MET A 486 9.35 -14.73 -28.42
C MET A 486 8.12 -15.62 -28.37
N LEU A 487 6.99 -15.12 -27.86
CA LEU A 487 5.73 -15.85 -27.85
C LEU A 487 5.26 -16.19 -29.27
N SER A 488 5.27 -15.19 -30.16
CA SER A 488 4.89 -15.37 -31.57
C SER A 488 5.74 -16.44 -32.25
N ARG A 489 7.07 -16.35 -32.11
CA ARG A 489 8.01 -17.33 -32.66
C ARG A 489 7.76 -18.75 -32.11
N LYS A 490 7.52 -18.90 -30.81
CA LYS A 490 7.21 -20.21 -30.22
C LYS A 490 5.93 -20.80 -30.80
N VAL A 491 4.89 -19.99 -30.97
CA VAL A 491 3.61 -20.44 -31.53
C VAL A 491 3.74 -20.81 -33.01
N SER A 492 4.49 -20.04 -33.79
CA SER A 492 4.76 -20.38 -35.20
C SER A 492 5.50 -21.71 -35.33
N ASN A 493 6.58 -21.92 -34.56
CA ASN A 493 7.31 -23.18 -34.56
C ASN A 493 6.42 -24.38 -34.21
N ILE A 494 5.55 -24.26 -33.20
CA ILE A 494 4.59 -25.31 -32.85
C ILE A 494 3.59 -25.56 -33.98
N THR A 495 3.15 -24.50 -34.67
CA THR A 495 2.17 -24.63 -35.76
C THR A 495 2.78 -25.35 -36.97
N GLU A 496 4.06 -25.08 -37.27
CA GLU A 496 4.82 -25.77 -38.32
C GLU A 496 5.05 -27.26 -37.98
N ASP A 497 5.38 -27.58 -36.72
CA ASP A 497 5.55 -28.97 -36.25
C ASP A 497 4.22 -29.76 -36.24
N SER A 498 3.11 -29.08 -35.92
CA SER A 498 1.77 -29.71 -35.82
C SER A 498 1.10 -30.08 -37.15
N GLN A 499 1.79 -29.88 -38.28
CA GLN A 499 1.40 -30.51 -39.56
C GLN A 499 1.69 -32.02 -39.56
N ILE A 500 2.34 -32.56 -38.51
CA ILE A 500 2.58 -33.99 -38.28
C ILE A 500 1.82 -34.38 -37.01
N GLU A 501 0.66 -35.04 -37.17
CA GLU A 501 -0.22 -35.71 -36.20
C GLU A 501 -0.31 -35.21 -34.74
N LEU A 502 -1.55 -34.89 -34.33
CA LEU A 502 -1.94 -34.48 -32.97
C LEU A 502 -1.65 -35.58 -31.92
N PRO A 503 -0.86 -35.27 -30.88
CA PRO A 503 -1.40 -35.44 -29.53
C PRO A 503 -1.03 -34.26 -28.62
N LEU A 504 -2.04 -33.81 -27.86
CA LEU A 504 -1.95 -32.98 -26.66
C LEU A 504 -0.66 -32.16 -26.50
N LEU A 505 -0.73 -30.89 -26.91
CA LEU A 505 0.18 -29.86 -26.40
C LEU A 505 0.31 -30.01 -24.87
N PRO A 506 1.53 -29.99 -24.31
CA PRO A 506 1.70 -29.99 -22.86
C PRO A 506 0.86 -28.86 -22.28
N PRO A 507 0.24 -29.02 -21.10
CA PRO A 507 -0.57 -27.98 -20.49
C PRO A 507 0.32 -26.78 -20.19
N VAL A 508 0.38 -25.84 -21.14
CA VAL A 508 1.01 -24.54 -20.93
C VAL A 508 0.14 -23.85 -19.91
N ARG A 509 0.60 -23.89 -18.66
CA ARG A 509 -0.08 -23.27 -17.53
C ARG A 509 0.26 -21.80 -17.55
N LEU A 510 -0.67 -21.01 -18.06
CA LEU A 510 -0.63 -19.57 -17.92
C LEU A 510 -1.08 -19.22 -16.52
N TRP A 511 -0.38 -18.29 -15.90
CA TRP A 511 -0.91 -17.68 -14.69
C TRP A 511 -1.73 -16.45 -15.09
N LEU A 512 -2.92 -16.33 -14.52
CA LEU A 512 -3.86 -15.26 -14.81
C LEU A 512 -4.08 -14.43 -13.55
N LEU A 513 -3.94 -13.11 -13.69
CA LEU A 513 -4.26 -12.12 -12.65
C LEU A 513 -5.33 -11.16 -13.14
#